data_AF-A0A3P7NWN2-F1
#
_entry.id   AF-A0A3P7NWN2-F1
#
_cell.length_a   1.000
_cell.length_b   1.000
_cell.length_c   1.000
_cell.angle_alpha   90.00
_cell.angle_beta   90.00
_cell.angle_gamma   90.00
#
_symmetry.space_group_name_H-M   'P 1'
#
loop_
_entity.id
_entity.type
_entity.pdbx_description
1 polymer ?
#
loop_
_entity_poly.entity_id
_entity_poly.type
_entity_poly.pdbx_seq_one_letter_code
_entity_poly.pdbx_strand_id
1 'polypeptide(L)'
;MLGSEFLDYVSKLQVATYVGVEDFADKFNFLITVLVFLLCTTVVTVKQYMLKPISCYIATEVGGRNLLDYVENYCWVQGTIPISYSGNVPETEEQWAKLESQKLRELKFLVGRCCLFI
;
A
#
# COMPACT_ATOMS: atom_id res chain seq x y z
N MET A 1 1.14 -9.66 30.01
CA MET A 1 0.09 -8.65 30.23
C MET A 1 0.38 -7.46 29.32
N LEU A 2 -0.09 -7.53 28.06
CA LEU A 2 0.14 -6.47 27.06
C LEU A 2 -1.08 -5.54 26.93
N GLY A 3 -2.28 -6.06 27.22
CA GLY A 3 -3.52 -5.29 27.14
C GLY A 3 -3.66 -4.20 28.20
N SER A 4 -3.14 -4.41 29.41
CA SER A 4 -3.17 -3.40 30.49
C SER A 4 -2.26 -2.22 30.20
N GLU A 5 -1.05 -2.48 29.68
CA GLU A 5 -0.10 -1.45 29.25
C GLU A 5 -0.67 -0.65 28.08
N PHE A 6 -1.25 -1.32 27.08
CA PHE A 6 -1.91 -0.65 25.95
C PHE A 6 -3.06 0.24 26.41
N LEU A 7 -3.90 -0.24 27.32
CA LEU A 7 -4.99 0.56 27.90
C LEU A 7 -4.49 1.77 28.69
N ASP A 8 -3.35 1.64 29.38
CA ASP A 8 -2.72 2.75 30.11
C ASP A 8 -2.10 3.80 29.18
N TYR A 9 -1.56 3.39 28.03
CA TYR A 9 -1.12 4.34 26.99
C TYR A 9 -2.29 5.03 26.28
N VAL A 10 -3.39 4.31 26.02
CA VAL A 10 -4.61 4.88 25.42
C VAL A 10 -5.29 5.86 26.37
N SER A 11 -5.33 5.58 27.68
CA SER A 11 -5.88 6.50 28.68
C SER A 11 -5.07 7.79 28.80
N LYS A 12 -3.74 7.71 28.69
CA LYS A 12 -2.83 8.87 28.65
C LYS A 12 -2.98 9.69 27.37
N LEU A 13 -3.33 9.05 26.25
CA LEU A 13 -3.67 9.73 24.99
C LEU A 13 -4.93 10.62 25.14
N GLN A 14 -5.87 10.23 26.01
CA GLN A 14 -7.05 11.06 26.32
C GLN A 14 -6.70 12.29 27.19
N VAL A 15 -5.60 12.28 27.95
CA VAL A 15 -5.20 13.41 28.81
C VAL A 15 -4.66 14.60 28.02
N ALA A 16 -4.34 14.42 26.73
CA ALA A 16 -4.03 15.51 25.81
C ALA A 16 -5.29 16.26 25.30
N THR A 17 -6.50 15.91 25.75
CA THR A 17 -7.69 16.76 25.57
C THR A 17 -7.62 17.95 26.53
N TYR A 18 -6.87 18.93 26.07
CA TYR A 18 -6.71 20.27 26.60
C TYR A 18 -8.00 20.80 27.25
N VAL A 19 -7.85 21.32 28.47
CA VAL A 19 -8.90 22.03 29.22
C VAL A 19 -9.16 23.36 28.51
N GLY A 20 -10.00 23.33 27.49
CA GLY A 20 -10.44 24.46 26.70
C GLY A 20 -11.88 24.26 26.22
N VAL A 21 -12.57 25.38 25.98
CA VAL A 21 -13.97 25.47 25.54
C VAL A 21 -14.10 24.94 24.10
N GLU A 22 -13.97 23.63 23.94
CA GLU A 22 -14.19 22.96 22.66
C GLU A 22 -15.47 22.14 22.74
N ASP A 23 -16.37 22.40 21.79
CA ASP A 23 -17.67 21.75 21.70
C ASP A 23 -17.50 20.23 21.48
N PHE A 24 -18.46 19.45 21.96
CA PHE A 24 -18.45 17.99 21.80
C PHE A 24 -18.31 17.55 20.34
N ALA A 25 -18.83 18.36 19.41
CA ALA A 25 -18.74 18.12 17.98
C ALA A 25 -17.29 18.15 17.45
N ASP A 26 -16.46 19.07 17.93
CA ASP A 26 -15.08 19.23 17.45
C ASP A 26 -14.19 18.08 17.97
N LYS A 27 -14.39 17.68 19.22
CA LYS A 27 -13.69 16.52 19.82
C LYS A 27 -14.03 15.21 19.11
N PHE A 28 -15.30 15.02 18.76
CA PHE A 28 -15.74 13.84 18.03
C PHE A 28 -15.15 13.79 16.63
N ASN A 29 -15.11 14.93 15.93
CA ASN A 29 -14.51 15.01 14.60
C ASN A 29 -13.00 14.69 14.64
N PHE A 30 -12.25 15.25 15.60
CA PHE A 30 -10.83 14.96 15.76
C PHE A 30 -10.56 13.48 16.09
N LEU A 31 -11.33 12.89 17.00
CA LEU A 31 -11.16 11.47 17.36
C LEU A 31 -11.53 10.53 16.21
N ILE A 32 -12.62 10.79 15.50
CA ILE A 32 -13.06 9.94 14.39
C ILE A 32 -12.13 10.01 13.21
N THR A 33 -11.71 11.21 12.80
CA THR A 33 -10.80 11.36 11.67
C THR A 33 -9.50 10.61 11.92
N VAL A 34 -8.87 10.81 13.09
CA VAL A 34 -7.65 10.08 13.48
C VAL A 34 -7.88 8.57 13.51
N LEU A 35 -9.00 8.09 14.06
CA LEU A 35 -9.30 6.66 14.11
C LEU A 35 -9.49 6.06 12.71
N VAL A 36 -10.20 6.75 11.82
CA VAL A 36 -10.40 6.32 10.43
C VAL A 36 -9.07 6.26 9.67
N PHE A 37 -8.17 7.23 9.88
CA PHE A 37 -6.83 7.19 9.28
C PHE A 37 -5.98 6.03 9.81
N LEU A 38 -6.02 5.77 11.12
CA LEU A 38 -5.32 4.61 11.71
C LEU A 38 -5.87 3.29 11.15
N LEU A 39 -7.18 3.19 10.93
CA LEU A 39 -7.77 2.01 10.30
C LEU A 39 -7.39 1.88 8.81
N CYS A 40 -7.45 2.94 8.00
CA CYS A 40 -7.04 2.84 6.59
C CYS A 40 -5.56 2.45 6.47
N THR A 41 -4.69 3.10 7.23
CA THR A 41 -3.24 2.85 7.17
C THR A 41 -2.88 1.44 7.62
N THR A 42 -3.51 0.91 8.66
CA THR A 42 -3.29 -0.49 9.10
C THR A 42 -3.74 -1.49 8.06
N VAL A 43 -4.93 -1.30 7.45
CA VAL A 43 -5.43 -2.19 6.38
C VAL A 43 -4.50 -2.19 5.16
N VAL A 44 -4.06 -1.01 4.72
CA VAL A 44 -3.13 -0.87 3.59
C VAL A 44 -1.79 -1.53 3.90
N THR A 45 -1.25 -1.32 5.11
CA THR A 45 0.01 -1.93 5.55
C THR A 45 -0.09 -3.45 5.55
N VAL A 46 -1.17 -4.03 6.09
CA VAL A 46 -1.37 -5.49 6.07
C VAL A 46 -1.40 -6.02 4.63
N LYS A 47 -2.08 -5.33 3.72
CA LYS A 47 -2.13 -5.71 2.30
C LYS A 47 -0.77 -5.61 1.60
N GLN A 48 0.08 -4.67 2.00
CA GLN A 48 1.41 -4.46 1.41
C GLN A 48 2.47 -5.45 1.93
N TYR A 49 2.41 -5.82 3.22
CA TYR A 49 3.46 -6.63 3.85
C TYR A 49 3.14 -8.13 3.96
N MET A 50 1.86 -8.47 4.18
CA MET A 50 1.46 -9.86 4.46
C MET A 50 0.84 -10.56 3.26
N LEU A 51 0.30 -9.80 2.30
CA LEU A 51 -0.33 -10.33 1.09
C LEU A 51 0.51 -10.01 -0.14
N LYS A 52 0.30 -10.79 -1.20
CA LYS A 52 0.89 -10.55 -2.51
C LYS A 52 0.18 -9.37 -3.18
N PRO A 53 0.86 -8.24 -3.47
CA PRO A 53 0.23 -7.07 -4.06
C PRO A 53 -0.05 -7.22 -5.57
N ILE A 54 0.57 -8.21 -6.23
CA ILE A 54 0.40 -8.50 -7.66
C ILE A 54 0.42 -10.01 -7.88
N SER A 55 -0.41 -10.48 -8.81
CA SER A 55 -0.39 -11.88 -9.30
C SER A 55 0.08 -11.89 -10.74
N CYS A 56 1.10 -12.70 -11.04
CA CYS A 56 1.70 -12.79 -12.37
C CYS A 56 1.46 -14.18 -12.98
N TYR A 57 1.33 -14.22 -14.30
CA TYR A 57 1.21 -15.47 -15.06
C TYR A 57 2.49 -15.73 -15.84
N ILE A 58 2.99 -16.97 -15.79
CA ILE A 58 4.16 -17.42 -16.55
C ILE A 58 3.79 -18.67 -17.36
N ALA A 59 4.28 -18.76 -18.60
CA ALA A 59 3.88 -19.80 -19.55
C ALA A 59 4.43 -21.20 -19.22
N THR A 60 5.43 -21.30 -18.35
CA THR A 60 5.99 -22.58 -17.90
C THR A 60 6.26 -22.51 -16.41
N GLU A 61 5.62 -23.39 -15.63
CA GLU A 61 6.08 -23.71 -14.29
C GLU A 61 7.40 -24.49 -14.46
N VAL A 62 8.53 -23.79 -14.63
CA VAL A 62 9.83 -24.46 -14.76
C VAL A 62 10.22 -25.09 -13.43
N GLY A 63 9.63 -26.26 -13.12
CA GLY A 63 10.07 -27.31 -12.19
C GLY A 63 10.44 -26.95 -10.75
N GLY A 64 10.42 -25.69 -10.36
CA GLY A 64 10.95 -25.19 -9.10
C GLY A 64 9.83 -24.76 -8.16
N ARG A 65 9.80 -25.37 -6.98
CA ARG A 65 8.95 -24.90 -5.88
C ARG A 65 9.28 -23.43 -5.62
N ASN A 66 8.27 -22.56 -5.61
CA ASN A 66 8.34 -21.11 -5.30
C ASN A 66 8.88 -20.16 -6.38
N LEU A 67 8.98 -20.56 -7.66
CA LEU A 67 9.38 -19.61 -8.71
C LEU A 67 8.34 -18.50 -8.93
N LEU A 68 7.06 -18.83 -8.82
CA LEU A 68 5.97 -17.87 -9.01
C LEU A 68 6.09 -16.71 -8.02
N ASP A 69 6.41 -17.01 -6.76
CA ASP A 69 6.65 -16.02 -5.70
C ASP A 69 7.84 -15.13 -6.03
N TYR A 70 8.92 -15.69 -6.58
CA TYR A 70 10.09 -14.90 -7.00
C TYR A 70 9.73 -13.94 -8.14
N VAL A 71 9.01 -14.42 -9.16
CA VAL A 71 8.61 -13.60 -10.32
C VAL A 71 7.67 -12.48 -9.89
N GLU A 72 6.69 -12.77 -9.03
CA GLU A 72 5.78 -11.75 -8.49
C GLU A 72 6.53 -10.65 -7.73
N ASN A 73 7.48 -11.03 -6.86
CA ASN A 73 8.32 -10.08 -6.14
C ASN A 73 9.24 -9.29 -7.09
N TYR A 74 9.79 -9.93 -8.11
CA TYR A 74 10.63 -9.28 -9.11
C TYR A 74 9.84 -8.23 -9.91
N CYS A 75 8.65 -8.57 -10.40
CA CYS A 75 7.74 -7.64 -11.07
C CYS A 75 7.30 -6.51 -10.14
N TRP A 76 7.12 -6.80 -8.85
CA TRP A 76 6.82 -5.79 -7.85
C TRP A 76 7.97 -4.79 -7.64
N VAL A 77 9.23 -5.21 -7.62
CA VAL A 77 10.37 -4.29 -7.43
C VAL A 77 10.70 -3.53 -8.73
N GLN A 78 10.72 -4.23 -9.86
CA GLN A 78 11.13 -3.65 -11.14
C GLN A 78 10.07 -2.71 -11.73
N GLY A 79 8.78 -2.95 -11.44
CA GLY A 79 7.67 -2.22 -12.03
C GLY A 79 7.21 -2.84 -13.36
N THR A 80 5.94 -2.64 -13.69
CA THR A 80 5.29 -3.19 -14.88
C THR A 80 5.04 -2.11 -15.91
N ILE A 81 4.95 -2.52 -17.17
CA ILE A 81 4.53 -1.67 -18.29
C ILE A 81 3.18 -2.18 -18.82
N PRO A 82 2.21 -1.30 -19.09
CA PRO A 82 0.94 -1.71 -19.69
C PRO A 82 1.14 -1.92 -21.20
N ILE A 83 0.95 -3.17 -21.65
CA ILE A 83 0.92 -3.49 -23.08
C ILE A 83 -0.52 -3.91 -23.43
N SER A 84 -1.08 -3.35 -24.50
CA SER A 84 -2.41 -3.77 -24.98
C SER A 84 -2.36 -5.20 -25.48
N TYR A 85 -3.39 -6.00 -25.17
CA TYR A 85 -3.51 -7.38 -25.66
C TYR A 85 -3.54 -7.50 -27.19
N SER A 86 -3.92 -6.43 -27.89
CA SER A 86 -3.91 -6.35 -29.36
C SER A 86 -2.62 -5.74 -29.94
N GLY A 87 -1.71 -5.28 -29.08
CA GLY A 87 -0.46 -4.66 -29.48
C GLY A 87 0.63 -5.69 -29.74
N ASN A 88 1.56 -5.35 -30.65
CA ASN A 88 2.78 -6.14 -30.83
C ASN A 88 3.69 -5.94 -29.62
N VAL A 89 4.21 -7.03 -29.06
CA VAL A 89 5.29 -6.97 -28.08
C VAL A 89 6.53 -6.44 -28.79
N PRO A 90 7.20 -5.41 -28.24
CA PRO A 90 8.38 -4.83 -28.89
C PRO A 90 9.51 -5.86 -28.99
N GLU A 91 10.14 -5.94 -30.16
CA GLU A 91 11.26 -6.86 -30.42
C GLU A 91 12.61 -6.15 -30.30
N THR A 92 12.65 -4.83 -30.52
CA THR A 92 13.90 -4.04 -30.51
C THR A 92 14.11 -3.32 -29.18
N GLU A 93 15.37 -3.24 -28.71
CA GLU A 93 15.76 -2.54 -27.48
C GLU A 93 15.33 -1.05 -27.47
N GLU A 94 15.38 -0.37 -28.61
CA GLU A 94 14.92 1.02 -28.74
C GLU A 94 13.41 1.18 -28.44
N GLN A 95 12.61 0.17 -28.77
CA GLN A 95 11.17 0.19 -28.48
C GLN A 95 10.91 -0.06 -26.99
N TRP A 96 11.70 -0.94 -26.35
CA TRP A 96 11.66 -1.15 -24.90
C TRP A 96 12.05 0.12 -24.13
N ALA A 97 13.09 0.82 -24.57
CA ALA A 97 13.51 2.09 -23.97
C ALA A 97 12.42 3.16 -24.03
N LYS A 98 11.63 3.22 -25.11
CA LYS A 98 10.48 4.15 -25.21
C LYS A 98 9.40 3.83 -24.18
N LEU A 99 9.11 2.55 -23.94
CA LEU A 99 8.10 2.11 -22.96
C LEU A 99 8.56 2.24 -21.51
N GLU A 100 9.86 2.31 -21.26
CA GLU A 100 10.39 2.52 -19.91
C GLU A 100 9.90 3.84 -19.29
N SER A 101 9.66 4.86 -20.12
CA SER A 101 9.05 6.12 -19.70
C SER A 101 7.61 5.97 -19.15
N GLN A 102 6.89 4.90 -19.54
CA GLN A 102 5.51 4.63 -19.14
C GLN A 102 5.41 3.62 -17.98
N LYS A 103 6.54 3.28 -17.34
CA LYS A 103 6.58 2.29 -16.26
C LYS A 103 5.78 2.76 -15.04
N LEU A 104 4.90 1.91 -14.54
CA LEU A 104 4.05 2.18 -13.38
C LEU A 104 4.82 1.97 -12.05
N ARG A 105 5.93 2.69 -11.86
CA ARG A 105 6.75 2.59 -10.65
C ARG A 105 6.16 3.39 -9.48
N GLU A 106 5.70 4.62 -9.76
CA GLU A 106 5.30 5.61 -8.75
C GLU A 106 3.89 5.39 -8.16
N LEU A 107 3.02 4.64 -8.84
CA LEU A 107 1.63 4.43 -8.39
C LEU A 107 1.54 3.64 -7.07
N LYS A 108 2.58 2.86 -6.75
CA LYS A 108 2.67 2.02 -5.54
C LYS A 108 2.75 2.85 -4.26
N PHE A 109 3.38 4.04 -4.33
CA PHE A 109 3.42 5.00 -3.22
C PHE A 109 2.19 5.92 -3.19
N LEU A 110 1.56 6.16 -4.34
CA LEU A 110 0.39 7.05 -4.45
C LEU A 110 -0.85 6.51 -3.73
N VAL A 111 -1.11 5.19 -3.80
CA VAL A 111 -2.22 4.56 -3.05
C VAL A 111 -2.04 4.73 -1.53
N GLY A 112 -0.81 4.71 -1.03
CA GLY A 112 -0.50 5.03 0.36
C GLY A 112 -0.66 6.53 0.68
N ARG A 113 -0.25 7.42 -0.23
CA ARG A 113 -0.37 8.88 -0.04
C ARG A 113 -1.81 9.39 -0.11
N CYS A 114 -2.70 8.79 -0.91
CA CYS A 114 -4.10 9.21 -0.97
C CYS A 114 -4.88 8.94 0.33
N CYS A 115 -4.56 7.89 1.10
CA CYS A 115 -5.18 7.68 2.42
C CYS A 115 -4.53 8.53 3.54
N LEU A 116 -3.37 9.15 3.30
CA LEU A 116 -2.68 10.01 4.26
C LEU A 116 -3.01 11.51 4.11
N PHE A 117 -3.66 11.91 3.00
CA PHE A 117 -3.90 13.31 2.60
C PHE A 117 -5.36 13.64 2.22
N ILE A 118 -6.31 12.71 2.39
CA ILE A 118 -7.73 13.07 2.61
C ILE A 118 -7.87 13.49 4.07
#